data_AF-U1QZX1-F1
#
_entry.id   AF-U1QZX1-F1
#
_cell.length_a   1.000
_cell.length_b   1.000
_cell.length_c   1.000
_cell.angle_alpha   90.00
_cell.angle_beta   90.00
_cell.angle_gamma   90.00
#
_symmetry.space_group_name_H-M   'P 1'
#
loop_
_entity.id
_entity.type
_entity.pdbx_description
1 polymer ?
#
loop_
_entity_poly.entity_id
_entity_poly.type
_entity_poly.pdbx_seq_one_letter_code
_entity_poly.pdbx_strand_id
1 'polypeptide(L)' 'MTAYTATVTVSLKGGVLDPEAETTQRALERLGFELETLRSADRYEVDLNAASTEEAADRAESMAERLLA' A
#
# COMPACT_ATOMS: atom_id res chain seq x y z
N MET A 1 -11.93 -9.42 -23.46
CA MET A 1 -11.61 -8.91 -22.11
C MET A 1 -10.13 -9.07 -21.92
N THR A 2 -9.43 -8.00 -21.57
CA THR A 2 -7.99 -8.00 -21.35
C THR A 2 -7.73 -8.24 -19.87
N ALA A 3 -6.70 -9.01 -19.55
CA ALA A 3 -6.23 -9.18 -18.18
C ALA A 3 -5.34 -7.98 -17.81
N TYR A 4 -5.60 -7.38 -16.66
CA TYR A 4 -4.83 -6.29 -16.07
C TYR A 4 -4.35 -6.71 -14.70
N THR A 5 -3.17 -6.23 -14.31
CA THR A 5 -2.67 -6.33 -12.95
C THR A 5 -2.71 -4.93 -12.34
N ALA A 6 -3.51 -4.75 -11.30
CA ALA A 6 -3.55 -3.52 -10.52
C ALA A 6 -2.69 -3.67 -9.26
N THR A 7 -1.87 -2.66 -8.97
CA THR A 7 -1.12 -2.56 -7.72
C THR A 7 -1.80 -1.55 -6.81
N VAL A 8 -2.35 -2.00 -5.69
CA VAL A 8 -2.98 -1.16 -4.68
C VAL A 8 -2.04 -1.03 -3.49
N THR A 9 -1.69 0.19 -3.11
CA THR A 9 -0.85 0.48 -1.93
C THR A 9 -1.70 1.18 -0.88
N VAL A 10 -1.80 0.57 0.30
CA VAL A 10 -2.56 1.09 1.44
C VAL A 10 -1.57 1.50 2.52
N SER A 11 -1.68 2.73 3.03
CA SER A 11 -0.77 3.25 4.05
C SER A 11 -1.51 4.20 4.99
N LEU A 12 -1.05 4.29 6.24
CA LEU A 12 -1.59 5.25 7.20
C LEU A 12 -1.36 6.70 6.75
N LYS A 13 -2.36 7.55 7.00
CA LYS A 13 -2.27 8.99 6.68
C LYS A 13 -1.17 9.67 7.50
N GLY A 14 -0.58 10.72 6.94
CA GLY A 14 0.39 11.54 7.66
C GLY A 14 -0.18 12.09 8.97
N GLY A 15 0.55 11.89 10.06
CA GLY A 15 0.13 12.29 11.42
C GLY A 15 -0.60 11.19 12.20
N VAL A 16 -0.92 10.06 11.59
CA VAL A 16 -1.37 8.86 12.31
C VAL A 16 -0.14 8.09 12.79
N LEU A 17 -0.17 7.64 14.05
CA LEU A 17 0.88 6.82 14.62
C LEU A 17 0.89 5.44 13.97
N ASP A 18 2.08 5.00 13.57
CA ASP A 18 2.33 3.67 13.01
C ASP A 18 3.29 2.90 13.96
N PRO A 19 2.76 2.10 14.90
CA PRO A 19 3.59 1.40 15.89
C PRO A 19 4.55 0.36 15.28
N GLU A 20 4.17 -0.24 14.14
CA GLU A 20 5.00 -1.22 13.44
C GLU A 20 6.19 -0.53 12.79
N ALA A 21 5.94 0.59 12.11
CA ALA A 21 6.98 1.41 11.52
C ALA A 21 7.94 1.94 12.59
N GLU A 22 7.44 2.45 13.71
CA GLU A 22 8.28 2.91 14.82
C GLU A 22 9.18 1.80 15.38
N THR A 23 8.62 0.61 15.57
CA THR A 23 9.38 -0.54 16.10
C THR A 23 10.50 -0.92 15.14
N THR A 24 10.18 -0.97 13.85
CA THR A 24 11.15 -1.30 12.78
C THR A 24 12.22 -0.23 12.64
N GLN A 25 11.84 1.05 12.68
CA GLN A 25 12.76 2.17 12.63
C GLN A 25 13.78 2.10 13.77
N ARG A 26 13.32 1.91 15.01
CA ARG A 26 14.21 1.77 16.18
C ARG A 26 15.15 0.56 16.04
N ALA A 27 14.69 -0.53 15.44
CA ALA A 27 15.54 -1.68 15.18
C ALA A 27 16.65 -1.36 14.16
N LEU A 28 16.32 -0.63 13.08
CA LEU A 28 17.29 -0.20 12.07
C LEU A 28 18.30 0.82 12.63
N GLU A 29 17.85 1.77 13.44
CA GLU A 29 18.73 2.73 14.12
C GLU A 29 19.74 2.03 15.04
N ARG A 30 19.31 0.99 15.78
CA ARG A 30 20.22 0.17 16.61
C ARG A 30 21.24 -0.61 15.80
N LEU A 31 20.94 -0.92 14.53
CA LEU A 31 21.87 -1.54 13.59
C LEU A 31 22.83 -0.52 12.95
N GLY A 32 22.69 0.77 13.27
CA GLY A 32 23.55 1.85 12.81
C GLY A 32 23.09 2.53 11.52
N PHE A 33 21.84 2.31 11.09
CA PHE A 33 21.27 3.02 9.94
C PHE A 33 20.66 4.36 10.37
N GLU A 34 20.99 5.43 9.67
CA GLU A 34 20.36 6.75 9.86
C GLU A 34 19.14 6.87 8.94
N LEU A 35 17.99 7.20 9.52
CA LEU A 35 16.69 7.28 8.82
C LEU A 35 15.98 8.58 9.20
N GLU A 36 15.36 9.26 8.23
CA GLU A 36 14.51 10.43 8.52
C GLU A 36 13.08 10.03 8.89
N THR A 37 12.52 9.04 8.18
CA THR A 37 11.16 8.55 8.41
C THR A 37 11.01 7.12 7.91
N LEU A 38 10.20 6.33 8.62
CA LEU A 38 9.75 5.01 8.17
C LEU A 38 8.23 4.96 8.23
N ARG A 39 7.61 4.31 7.24
CA ARG A 39 6.17 4.03 7.20
C ARG A 39 5.95 2.60 6.76
N SER A 40 4.97 1.92 7.36
CA SER A 40 4.47 0.66 6.83
C SER A 40 3.40 0.94 5.77
N ALA A 41 3.31 0.03 4.80
CA ALA A 41 2.27 0.04 3.79
C ALA A 41 2.01 -1.38 3.31
N ASP A 42 0.74 -1.72 3.12
CA ASP A 42 0.33 -2.96 2.51
C ASP A 42 0.28 -2.79 0.99
N ARG A 43 0.83 -3.75 0.26
CA ARG A 43 0.77 -3.80 -1.20
C ARG A 43 -0.01 -5.03 -1.64
N TYR A 44 -1.09 -4.80 -2.36
CA TYR A 44 -1.90 -5.83 -2.99
C TYR A 44 -1.69 -5.81 -4.50
N GLU A 45 -1.44 -6.97 -5.09
CA GLU A 45 -1.43 -7.16 -6.54
C GLU A 45 -2.68 -7.95 -6.92
N VAL A 46 -3.51 -7.35 -7.77
CA VAL A 46 -4.82 -7.89 -8.13
C VAL A 46 -4.86 -8.08 -9.64
N ASP A 47 -4.97 -9.32 -10.06
CA ASP A 47 -5.25 -9.67 -11.45
C ASP A 47 -6.76 -9.63 -11.70
N LEU A 48 -7.19 -8.81 -12.66
CA LEU A 48 -8.59 -8.65 -13.00
C LEU A 48 -8.82 -8.48 -14.50
N ASN A 49 -10.00 -8.91 -14.96
CA ASN A 49 -10.43 -8.71 -16.33
C ASN A 49 -11.23 -7.41 -16.45
N ALA A 50 -10.86 -6.55 -17.40
CA ALA A 50 -11.59 -5.33 -17.71
C ALA A 50 -11.64 -5.07 -19.23
N ALA A 51 -12.50 -4.15 -19.66
CA ALA A 51 -12.57 -3.69 -21.04
C ALA A 51 -11.54 -2.60 -21.34
N SER A 52 -11.10 -1.86 -20.32
CA SER A 52 -10.10 -0.80 -20.42
C SER A 52 -9.25 -0.69 -19.15
N THR A 53 -8.15 0.06 -19.22
CA THR A 53 -7.33 0.41 -18.06
C THR A 53 -8.11 1.25 -17.05
N GLU A 54 -8.97 2.16 -17.51
CA GLU A 54 -9.83 2.99 -16.66
C GLU A 54 -10.81 2.13 -15.85
N GLU A 55 -11.51 1.19 -16.50
CA GLU A 55 -12.40 0.28 -15.78
C GLU A 55 -11.64 -0.63 -14.80
N ALA A 56 -10.40 -1.04 -15.15
CA ALA A 56 -9.56 -1.79 -14.22
C ALA A 56 -9.19 -0.96 -12.98
N ALA A 57 -8.90 0.33 -13.17
CA ALA A 57 -8.60 1.26 -12.08
C ALA A 57 -9.81 1.50 -11.18
N ASP A 58 -10.99 1.79 -11.75
CA ASP A 58 -12.23 2.00 -10.98
C ASP A 58 -12.59 0.79 -10.13
N ARG A 59 -12.38 -0.43 -10.67
CA ARG A 59 -12.60 -1.67 -9.93
C ARG A 59 -11.60 -1.84 -8.79
N ALA A 60 -10.32 -1.55 -9.03
CA ALA A 60 -9.29 -1.62 -7.99
C ALA A 60 -9.52 -0.57 -6.88
N GLU A 61 -9.96 0.63 -7.24
CA GLU A 61 -10.35 1.68 -6.28
C GLU A 61 -11.54 1.23 -5.43
N SER A 62 -12.59 0.67 -6.05
CA SER A 62 -13.73 0.14 -5.30
C SER A 62 -13.33 -0.99 -4.34
N MET A 63 -12.36 -1.84 -4.71
CA MET A 63 -11.81 -2.85 -3.78
C MET A 63 -11.07 -2.21 -2.62
N ALA A 64 -10.28 -1.16 -2.89
CA ALA A 64 -9.56 -0.41 -1.87
C ALA A 64 -10.52 0.21 -0.86
N GLU A 65 -11.52 0.96 -1.32
CA GLU A 65 -12.50 1.66 -0.47
C GLU A 65 -13.36 0.72 0.39
N ARG A 66 -13.64 -0.49 -0.10
CA ARG A 66 -14.61 -1.40 0.53
C ARG A 66 -13.97 -2.40 1.50
N LEU A 67 -12.67 -2.68 1.35
CA LEU A 67 -12.03 -3.76 2.09
C LEU A 67 -10.56 -3.53 2.42
N LEU A 68 -9.77 -3.00 1.49
CA LEU A 68 -8.31 -2.98 1.67
C LEU A 68 -7.83 -1.79 2.52
N ALA A 69 -8.58 -0.69 2.58
CA ALA A 69 -8.24 0.54 3.28
C ALA A 69 -8.97 0.72 4.62
#